data_AF-A0A1X7T871-F1
#
_entry.id   AF-A0A1X7T871-F1
#
_cell.length_a   1.000
_cell.length_b   1.000
_cell.length_c   1.000
_cell.angle_alpha   90.00
_cell.angle_beta   90.00
_cell.angle_gamma   90.00
#
_symmetry.space_group_name_H-M   'P 1'
#
loop_
_entity.id
_entity.type
_entity.pdbx_description
1 polymer ?
#
loop_
_entity_poly.entity_id
_entity_poly.type
_entity_poly.pdbx_seq_one_letter_code
_entity_poly.pdbx_strand_id
1 'polypeptide(L)'
;MSSYTLYKDSRKLKLKEEQLNLKHIGQIFGVFPDSVLLIADDGSVETPDERGEFALQTYLRYQVHGDPLVPKAPSSTGAAAVSSSVSTSAPRTPRGISIKTKWPAKPPGAAAKAIEWTKGIEVNQFVNGGLKKFSNFPILLTEATATIGHVSEQLSNEVFSGKKVILMDNDNLPIPETSASRGCKFWKSNKRIKAITDEDYRCYQGIEDDDDDDDFEPLPSFRRSKISSPTSPITLTSSDEEDYTKPCSSKGKGKKIRKKRDSALEERVTKLEKALEANPTSCETCKLVEEMFKCFVCKSIIQQDCFLLVCCKQLVCKTCITQWIATSQSCPLCRESVDIEGNAPIPRSVLELILLLSKKESSAE
;
A
#
# COMPACT_ATOMS: atom_id res chain seq x y z
N MET A 1 14.48 23.30 -19.60
CA MET A 1 14.82 22.78 -18.26
C MET A 1 16.29 22.46 -18.25
N SER A 2 17.08 23.25 -17.53
CA SER A 2 18.51 23.05 -17.37
C SER A 2 18.74 21.81 -16.49
N SER A 3 19.65 20.92 -16.91
CA SER A 3 20.02 19.73 -16.15
C SER A 3 21.50 19.79 -15.81
N TYR A 4 21.83 19.57 -14.54
CA TYR A 4 23.18 19.70 -13.99
C TYR A 4 23.69 18.33 -13.59
N THR A 5 24.99 18.12 -13.74
CA THR A 5 25.64 16.84 -13.41
C THR A 5 26.56 17.02 -12.21
N LEU A 6 26.25 16.33 -11.13
CA LEU A 6 26.99 16.38 -9.87
C LEU A 6 27.84 15.13 -9.68
N TYR A 7 29.06 15.30 -9.17
CA TYR A 7 30.04 14.25 -8.97
C TYR A 7 30.59 14.24 -7.54
N LYS A 8 30.71 13.06 -6.94
CA LYS A 8 31.47 12.88 -5.69
C LYS A 8 32.05 11.48 -5.66
N ASP A 9 33.35 11.38 -5.44
CA ASP A 9 34.09 10.13 -5.53
C ASP A 9 33.82 9.42 -6.88
N SER A 10 33.21 8.24 -6.85
CA SER A 10 32.79 7.45 -8.01
C SER A 10 31.33 7.62 -8.40
N ARG A 11 30.57 8.46 -7.69
CA ARG A 11 29.13 8.66 -7.92
C ARG A 11 28.90 9.86 -8.82
N LYS A 12 28.01 9.66 -9.80
CA LYS A 12 27.56 10.69 -10.75
C LYS A 12 26.04 10.74 -10.73
N LEU A 13 25.47 11.94 -10.61
CA LEU A 13 24.03 12.14 -10.67
C LEU A 13 23.68 13.32 -11.57
N LYS A 14 22.59 13.20 -12.33
CA LYS A 14 22.01 14.31 -13.08
C LYS A 14 20.76 14.79 -12.35
N LEU A 15 20.74 16.07 -11.98
CA LEU A 15 19.62 16.72 -11.31
C LEU A 15 19.06 17.84 -12.18
N LYS A 16 17.76 18.11 -12.04
CA LYS A 16 17.14 19.33 -12.57
C LYS A 16 17.39 20.49 -11.61
N GLU A 17 17.27 21.71 -12.11
CA GLU A 17 17.39 22.94 -11.32
C GLU A 17 16.54 22.92 -10.04
N GLU A 18 15.27 22.53 -10.16
CA GLU A 18 14.31 22.37 -9.04
C GLU A 18 14.75 21.37 -7.95
N GLN A 19 15.74 20.53 -8.24
CA GLN A 19 16.23 19.49 -7.33
C GLN A 19 17.54 19.87 -6.64
N LEU A 20 18.12 21.04 -6.97
CA LEU A 20 19.38 21.54 -6.43
C LEU A 20 19.19 22.21 -5.06
N ASN A 21 18.86 21.38 -4.06
CA ASN A 21 18.74 21.82 -2.67
C ASN A 21 19.78 21.11 -1.79
N LEU A 22 20.34 21.82 -0.81
CA LEU A 22 21.30 21.31 0.17
C LEU A 22 20.86 19.99 0.81
N LYS A 23 19.60 19.91 1.27
CA LYS A 23 19.07 18.73 1.94
C LYS A 23 19.09 17.53 1.00
N HIS A 24 18.70 17.76 -0.26
CA HIS A 24 18.61 16.72 -1.27
C HIS A 24 20.01 16.24 -1.68
N ILE A 25 20.93 17.17 -1.96
CA ILE A 25 22.33 16.87 -2.34
C ILE A 25 23.05 16.17 -1.18
N GLY A 26 22.91 16.67 0.05
CA GLY A 26 23.51 16.08 1.24
C GLY A 26 23.07 14.64 1.46
N GLN A 27 21.76 14.38 1.33
CA GLN A 27 21.19 13.05 1.46
C GLN A 27 21.69 12.07 0.38
N ILE A 28 21.75 12.51 -0.89
CA ILE A 28 22.23 11.69 -2.01
C ILE A 28 23.70 11.30 -1.84
N PHE A 29 24.52 12.27 -1.45
CA PHE A 29 25.98 12.13 -1.40
C PHE A 29 26.53 11.76 -0.02
N GLY A 30 25.63 11.56 0.95
CA GLY A 30 25.96 11.14 2.30
C GLY A 30 26.81 12.16 3.05
N VAL A 31 26.52 13.44 2.87
CA VAL A 31 27.21 14.55 3.54
C VAL A 31 26.23 15.42 4.33
N PHE A 32 26.71 16.10 5.37
CA PHE A 32 25.89 17.01 6.16
C PHE A 32 25.37 18.15 5.27
N PRO A 33 24.05 18.44 5.26
CA PRO A 33 23.47 19.49 4.44
C PRO A 33 24.17 20.84 4.61
N ASP A 34 24.53 21.20 5.84
CA ASP A 34 25.14 22.50 6.17
C ASP A 34 26.61 22.61 5.71
N SER A 35 27.21 21.50 5.26
CA SER A 35 28.60 21.43 4.78
C SER A 35 28.72 21.30 3.26
N VAL A 36 27.58 21.25 2.54
CA VAL A 36 27.58 21.00 1.10
C VAL A 36 28.08 22.24 0.36
N LEU A 37 29.10 22.03 -0.47
CA LEU A 37 29.65 23.02 -1.40
C LEU A 37 29.75 22.39 -2.78
N LEU A 38 29.50 23.17 -3.83
CA LEU A 38 29.65 22.74 -5.21
C LEU A 38 30.84 23.44 -5.84
N ILE A 39 31.74 22.69 -6.47
CA ILE A 39 32.90 23.23 -7.19
C ILE A 39 32.73 22.94 -8.67
N ALA A 40 32.71 23.96 -9.52
CA ALA A 40 32.62 23.78 -10.96
C ALA A 40 33.95 23.30 -11.58
N ASP A 41 33.92 22.91 -12.85
CA ASP A 41 35.11 22.44 -13.58
C ASP A 41 36.22 23.50 -13.69
N ASP A 42 35.89 24.80 -13.60
CA ASP A 42 36.85 25.91 -13.59
C ASP A 42 37.41 26.23 -12.20
N GLY A 43 36.96 25.52 -11.16
CA GLY A 43 37.34 25.75 -9.77
C GLY A 43 36.52 26.82 -9.05
N SER A 44 35.50 27.40 -9.68
CA SER A 44 34.57 28.30 -8.99
C SER A 44 33.75 27.55 -7.94
N VAL A 45 33.58 28.18 -6.77
CA VAL A 45 32.85 27.59 -5.64
C VAL A 45 31.47 28.23 -5.57
N GLU A 46 30.44 27.40 -5.66
CA GLU A 46 29.05 27.77 -5.52
C GLU A 46 28.56 27.37 -4.14
N THR A 47 28.06 28.36 -3.40
CA THR A 47 27.44 28.18 -2.09
C THR A 47 25.93 28.30 -2.21
N PRO A 48 25.17 27.59 -1.35
CA PRO A 48 23.72 27.74 -1.31
C PRO A 48 23.30 29.15 -0.86
N ASP A 49 22.08 29.55 -1.22
CA ASP A 49 21.43 30.74 -0.67
C ASP A 49 20.89 30.51 0.76
N GLU A 50 20.26 31.53 1.35
CA GLU A 50 19.65 31.46 2.69
C GLU A 50 18.51 30.42 2.79
N ARG A 51 17.96 29.98 1.66
CA ARG A 51 16.89 28.97 1.57
C ARG A 51 17.46 27.56 1.33
N GLY A 52 18.77 27.44 1.12
CA GLY A 52 19.45 26.19 0.87
C GLY A 52 19.39 25.73 -0.59
N GLU A 53 19.16 26.65 -1.53
CA GLU A 53 19.06 26.39 -2.97
C GLU A 53 20.33 26.88 -3.70
N PHE A 54 20.69 26.20 -4.79
CA PHE A 54 21.83 26.60 -5.63
C PHE A 54 21.34 27.24 -6.93
N ALA A 55 21.67 28.52 -7.13
CA ALA A 55 21.39 29.24 -8.36
C ALA A 55 22.52 29.05 -9.39
N LEU A 56 22.59 27.88 -10.02
CA LEU A 56 23.67 27.53 -10.96
C LEU A 56 23.40 28.10 -12.37
N GLN A 57 24.19 29.08 -12.80
CA GLN A 57 23.97 29.74 -14.10
C GLN A 57 24.98 29.35 -15.20
N THR A 58 26.17 28.86 -14.82
CA THR A 58 27.33 28.89 -15.74
C THR A 58 27.79 27.52 -16.21
N TYR A 59 27.70 26.47 -15.38
CA TYR A 59 28.32 25.17 -15.68
C TYR A 59 27.31 24.00 -15.68
N LEU A 60 27.64 22.95 -16.42
CA LEU A 60 26.83 21.72 -16.48
C LEU A 60 27.36 20.62 -15.55
N ARG A 61 28.53 20.82 -14.95
CA ARG A 61 29.26 19.83 -14.14
C ARG A 61 29.80 20.47 -12.86
N TYR A 62 29.55 19.80 -11.75
CA TYR A 62 29.95 20.25 -10.42
C TYR A 62 30.42 19.07 -9.56
N GLN A 63 31.48 19.29 -8.78
CA GLN A 63 31.97 18.38 -7.76
C GLN A 63 31.36 18.73 -6.40
N VAL A 64 30.78 17.74 -5.73
CA VAL A 64 30.12 17.91 -4.43
C VAL A 64 31.12 17.65 -3.31
N HIS A 65 31.31 18.65 -2.47
CA HIS A 65 32.11 18.58 -1.26
C HIS A 65 31.22 18.71 -0.02
N GLY A 66 31.66 18.14 1.09
CA GLY A 66 30.99 18.25 2.39
C GLY A 66 31.44 17.18 3.37
N ASP A 67 31.14 17.41 4.64
CA ASP A 67 31.49 16.52 5.74
C ASP A 67 30.64 15.25 5.67
N PRO A 68 31.25 14.05 5.73
CA PRO A 68 30.51 12.80 5.58
C PRO A 68 29.61 12.54 6.80
N LEU A 69 28.36 12.12 6.57
CA LEU A 69 27.38 11.76 7.61
C LEU A 69 27.81 10.55 8.46
N VAL A 70 28.76 9.76 7.97
CA VAL A 70 29.40 8.67 8.71
C VAL A 70 30.89 8.98 8.74
N PRO A 71 31.56 9.00 9.91
CA PRO A 71 33.00 9.10 9.97
C PRO A 71 33.60 7.93 9.18
N LYS A 72 34.12 8.22 7.99
CA LYS A 72 34.94 7.28 7.25
C LYS A 72 36.14 7.01 8.15
N ALA A 73 36.31 5.76 8.59
CA ALA A 73 37.51 5.34 9.29
C ALA A 73 38.73 5.88 8.51
N PRO A 74 39.73 6.47 9.18
CA PRO A 74 40.78 7.21 8.49
C PRO A 74 41.49 6.27 7.51
N SER A 75 41.25 6.50 6.22
CA SER A 75 42.12 6.00 5.16
C SER A 75 43.40 6.81 5.27
N SER A 76 44.35 6.29 6.03
CA SER A 76 45.71 6.80 6.08
C SER A 76 46.32 6.69 4.69
N THR A 77 46.61 7.83 4.08
CA THR A 77 47.56 7.89 2.98
C THR A 77 48.41 9.14 3.14
N GLY A 78 49.71 8.92 3.36
CA GLY A 78 50.76 9.89 3.06
C GLY A 78 51.55 10.42 4.25
N ALA A 79 52.71 9.84 4.52
CA ALA A 79 54.01 10.51 4.33
C ALA A 79 55.18 9.55 4.60
N ALA A 80 56.18 9.64 3.73
CA ALA A 80 57.31 8.73 3.58
C ALA A 80 58.43 8.92 4.61
N ALA A 81 59.20 7.86 4.86
CA ALA A 81 60.65 7.93 5.13
C ALA A 81 61.32 6.54 5.25
N VAL A 82 62.16 6.22 4.26
CA VAL A 82 63.54 5.69 4.37
C VAL A 82 63.80 4.25 4.90
N SER A 83 64.12 3.38 3.94
CA SER A 83 65.24 2.39 3.88
C SER A 83 65.23 1.07 4.68
N SER A 84 65.24 -0.05 3.94
CA SER A 84 66.40 -0.96 3.74
C SER A 84 66.06 -2.46 3.67
N SER A 85 66.26 -3.02 2.47
CA SER A 85 66.86 -4.33 2.11
C SER A 85 66.50 -5.63 2.86
N VAL A 86 66.03 -6.65 2.13
CA VAL A 86 66.80 -7.85 1.69
C VAL A 86 65.83 -8.92 1.11
N SER A 87 66.28 -9.55 0.02
CA SER A 87 65.81 -10.73 -0.75
C SER A 87 65.33 -11.91 0.14
N THR A 88 64.49 -12.89 -0.26
CA THR A 88 64.52 -13.78 -1.43
C THR A 88 63.34 -14.80 -1.34
N SER A 89 62.92 -15.33 -2.49
CA SER A 89 62.25 -16.64 -2.73
C SER A 89 60.78 -16.91 -2.34
N ALA A 90 60.01 -17.33 -3.35
CA ALA A 90 58.68 -17.95 -3.31
C ALA A 90 58.77 -19.48 -3.05
N PRO A 91 57.68 -20.27 -3.13
CA PRO A 91 56.35 -20.14 -2.52
C PRO A 91 55.98 -21.44 -1.76
N ARG A 92 55.28 -21.36 -0.61
CA ARG A 92 54.53 -22.51 -0.07
C ARG A 92 53.28 -22.06 0.68
N THR A 93 52.12 -22.48 0.19
CA THR A 93 50.86 -22.50 0.94
C THR A 93 50.95 -23.46 2.13
N PRO A 94 50.40 -23.10 3.29
CA PRO A 94 49.70 -24.08 4.10
C PRO A 94 48.26 -23.66 4.42
N ARG A 95 47.45 -24.69 4.60
CA ARG A 95 46.00 -24.72 4.72
C ARG A 95 45.52 -23.91 5.92
N GLY A 96 44.38 -23.25 5.73
CA GLY A 96 43.73 -22.39 6.71
C GLY A 96 43.43 -23.10 8.04
N ILE A 97 43.98 -22.55 9.11
CA ILE A 97 43.53 -22.78 10.48
C ILE A 97 42.45 -21.73 10.75
N SER A 98 41.23 -22.21 11.00
CA SER A 98 40.09 -21.39 11.43
C SER A 98 40.34 -20.88 12.84
N ILE A 99 40.84 -19.64 12.94
CA ILE A 99 40.92 -18.92 14.21
C ILE A 99 39.59 -18.18 14.39
N LYS A 100 38.70 -18.75 15.22
CA LYS A 100 37.58 -18.01 15.79
C LYS A 100 38.14 -16.89 16.66
N THR A 101 38.26 -15.68 16.11
CA THR A 101 38.52 -14.48 16.88
C THR A 101 37.29 -14.19 17.75
N LYS A 102 37.42 -14.48 19.05
CA LYS A 102 36.54 -13.97 20.09
C LYS A 102 36.61 -12.44 20.05
N TRP A 103 35.48 -11.81 19.78
CA TRP A 103 35.32 -10.37 19.94
C TRP A 103 35.57 -10.00 21.41
N PRO A 104 36.32 -8.92 21.70
CA PRO A 104 36.43 -8.40 23.05
C PRO A 104 35.05 -7.96 23.52
N ALA A 105 34.68 -8.35 24.75
CA ALA A 105 33.43 -7.97 25.37
C ALA A 105 33.27 -6.44 25.36
N LYS A 106 32.09 -5.96 24.94
CA LYS A 106 31.74 -4.54 25.03
C LYS A 106 31.86 -4.07 26.48
N PRO A 107 32.36 -2.84 26.72
CA PRO A 107 32.41 -2.30 28.08
C PRO A 107 30.99 -2.18 28.68
N PRO A 108 30.81 -2.40 29.98
CA PRO A 108 29.52 -2.22 30.65
C PRO A 108 29.11 -0.75 30.57
N GLY A 109 27.92 -0.46 30.02
CA GLY A 109 27.34 0.89 30.01
C GLY A 109 27.06 1.52 28.65
N ALA A 110 27.46 0.90 27.53
CA ALA A 110 27.01 1.35 26.21
C ALA A 110 25.55 0.91 25.99
N ALA A 111 24.60 1.84 26.14
CA ALA A 111 23.22 1.64 25.71
C ALA A 111 23.23 1.07 24.28
N ALA A 112 22.52 -0.03 24.06
CA ALA A 112 22.43 -0.64 22.74
C ALA A 112 21.89 0.42 21.77
N LYS A 113 22.74 0.97 20.90
CA LYS A 113 22.32 1.90 19.84
C LYS A 113 21.16 1.24 19.12
N ALA A 114 20.00 1.90 19.12
CA ALA A 114 18.84 1.44 18.38
C ALA A 114 19.30 1.20 16.95
N ILE A 115 19.12 -0.03 16.46
CA ILE A 115 19.55 -0.38 15.11
C ILE A 115 18.57 0.34 14.19
N GLU A 116 19.01 1.44 13.59
CA GLU A 116 18.27 2.17 12.56
C GLU A 116 18.53 1.56 11.19
N TRP A 117 17.52 1.58 10.33
CA TRP A 117 17.65 1.18 8.94
C TRP A 117 16.71 2.00 8.05
N THR A 118 17.05 2.11 6.77
CA THR A 118 16.25 2.86 5.80
C THR A 118 15.37 1.94 4.97
N LYS A 119 14.11 2.32 4.74
CA LYS A 119 13.20 1.68 3.79
C LYS A 119 12.75 2.68 2.74
N GLY A 120 12.96 2.37 1.47
CA GLY A 120 12.42 3.15 0.36
C GLY A 120 10.93 2.86 0.13
N ILE A 121 10.08 3.87 0.21
CA ILE A 121 8.65 3.82 -0.07
C ILE A 121 8.36 4.44 -1.44
N GLU A 122 7.54 3.79 -2.25
CA GLU A 122 7.16 4.30 -3.56
C GLU A 122 5.95 5.23 -3.45
N VAL A 123 6.18 6.53 -3.63
CA VAL A 123 5.12 7.55 -3.60
C VAL A 123 4.41 7.53 -4.94
N ASN A 124 3.10 7.31 -4.91
CA ASN A 124 2.24 7.27 -6.09
C ASN A 124 1.17 8.36 -6.02
N GLN A 125 0.70 8.75 -7.20
CA GLN A 125 -0.42 9.65 -7.40
C GLN A 125 -1.38 9.05 -8.42
N PHE A 126 -2.67 9.32 -8.28
CA PHE A 126 -3.67 8.92 -9.26
C PHE A 126 -3.78 9.98 -10.38
N VAL A 127 -3.42 9.60 -11.61
CA VAL A 127 -3.42 10.52 -12.77
C VAL A 127 -3.97 9.80 -14.00
N ASN A 128 -4.98 10.41 -14.64
CA ASN A 128 -5.61 9.91 -15.87
C ASN A 128 -6.17 8.47 -15.74
N GLY A 129 -6.84 8.17 -14.63
CA GLY A 129 -7.45 6.86 -14.40
C GLY A 129 -6.46 5.76 -14.01
N GLY A 130 -5.24 6.10 -13.59
CA GLY A 130 -4.24 5.13 -13.19
C GLY A 130 -3.27 5.63 -12.13
N LEU A 131 -2.78 4.69 -11.32
CA LEU A 131 -1.68 4.88 -10.37
C LEU A 131 -0.36 5.10 -11.12
N LYS A 132 0.28 6.24 -10.90
CA LYS A 132 1.63 6.52 -11.41
C LYS A 132 2.59 6.78 -10.25
N LYS A 133 3.77 6.19 -10.36
CA LYS A 133 4.88 6.46 -9.46
C LYS A 133 5.37 7.90 -9.68
N PHE A 134 5.35 8.68 -8.61
CA PHE A 134 5.85 10.05 -8.57
C PHE A 134 7.29 10.09 -8.07
N SER A 135 7.59 9.44 -6.94
CA SER A 135 8.93 9.46 -6.35
C SER A 135 9.22 8.20 -5.51
N ASN A 136 10.44 8.09 -4.97
CA ASN A 136 10.76 7.12 -3.93
C ASN A 136 11.27 7.87 -2.71
N PHE A 137 10.65 7.64 -1.57
CA PHE A 137 10.90 8.34 -0.32
C PHE A 137 11.58 7.41 0.69
N PRO A 138 12.84 7.65 1.07
CA PRO A 138 13.55 6.85 2.06
C PRO A 138 13.11 7.22 3.48
N ILE A 139 12.64 6.25 4.25
CA ILE A 139 12.23 6.42 5.64
C ILE A 139 13.21 5.72 6.57
N LEU A 140 13.66 6.43 7.59
CA LEU A 140 14.48 5.88 8.66
C LEU A 140 13.59 5.24 9.72
N LEU A 141 13.84 3.97 10.01
CA LEU A 141 13.05 3.16 10.92
C LEU A 141 13.92 2.51 11.99
N THR A 142 13.34 2.40 13.18
CA THR A 142 13.80 1.58 14.31
C THR A 142 12.76 0.51 14.59
N GLU A 143 13.08 -0.47 15.46
CA GLU A 143 12.12 -1.52 15.84
C GLU A 143 10.83 -0.95 16.43
N ALA A 144 10.92 0.15 17.17
CA ALA A 144 9.78 0.80 17.80
C ALA A 144 8.93 1.62 16.82
N THR A 145 9.56 2.25 15.82
CA THR A 145 8.90 3.15 14.85
C THR A 145 8.42 2.45 13.58
N ALA A 146 8.88 1.22 13.34
CA ALA A 146 8.52 0.37 12.22
C ALA A 146 7.06 -0.13 12.30
N THR A 147 6.09 0.78 12.22
CA THR A 147 4.63 0.56 12.22
C THR A 147 4.02 1.28 11.02
N ILE A 148 2.86 0.83 10.51
CA ILE A 148 2.26 1.51 9.35
C ILE A 148 1.72 2.87 9.75
N GLY A 149 1.20 3.01 10.97
CA GLY A 149 0.75 4.29 11.53
C GLY A 149 1.84 5.36 11.49
N HIS A 150 3.01 5.06 12.07
CA HIS A 150 4.13 6.01 12.09
C HIS A 150 4.65 6.34 10.69
N VAL A 151 4.80 5.34 9.83
CA VAL A 151 5.25 5.54 8.44
C VAL A 151 4.26 6.39 7.64
N SER A 152 2.95 6.16 7.83
CA SER A 152 1.90 6.92 7.14
C SER A 152 1.87 8.37 7.62
N GLU A 153 2.02 8.60 8.93
CA GLU A 153 2.09 9.94 9.52
C GLU A 153 3.32 10.71 9.03
N GLN A 154 4.47 10.05 8.97
CA GLN A 154 5.69 10.67 8.45
C GLN A 154 5.54 11.07 6.98
N LEU A 155 5.00 10.19 6.14
CA LEU A 155 4.73 10.50 4.73
C LEU A 155 3.67 11.58 4.56
N SER A 156 2.63 11.56 5.41
CA SER A 156 1.60 12.59 5.44
C SER A 156 2.25 13.96 5.59
N ASN A 157 3.09 14.13 6.61
CA ASN A 157 3.70 15.42 6.93
C ASN A 157 4.79 15.83 5.92
N GLU A 158 5.66 14.90 5.51
CA GLU A 158 6.84 15.24 4.69
C GLU A 158 6.56 15.25 3.18
N VAL A 159 5.62 14.43 2.69
CA VAL A 159 5.39 14.22 1.26
C VAL A 159 4.02 14.74 0.84
N PHE A 160 2.99 14.48 1.64
CA PHE A 160 1.60 14.75 1.26
C PHE A 160 0.99 15.97 1.96
N SER A 161 1.82 16.86 2.54
CA SER A 161 1.39 18.14 3.14
C SER A 161 0.27 18.01 4.18
N GLY A 162 0.33 16.97 5.01
CA GLY A 162 -0.66 16.68 6.07
C GLY A 162 -1.88 15.87 5.61
N LYS A 163 -1.95 15.46 4.33
CA LYS A 163 -3.05 14.61 3.85
C LYS A 163 -2.91 13.18 4.35
N LYS A 164 -4.04 12.56 4.67
CA LYS A 164 -4.10 11.15 5.08
C LYS A 164 -3.51 10.23 4.00
N VAL A 165 -2.56 9.39 4.42
CA VAL A 165 -1.83 8.46 3.54
C VAL A 165 -2.28 7.03 3.76
N ILE A 166 -2.43 6.29 2.67
CA ILE A 166 -2.64 4.85 2.66
C ILE A 166 -1.37 4.18 2.13
N LEU A 167 -0.86 3.22 2.91
CA LEU A 167 0.23 2.35 2.50
C LEU A 167 -0.33 1.09 1.86
N MET A 168 0.17 0.78 0.67
CA MET A 168 -0.25 -0.36 -0.13
C MET A 168 0.91 -1.33 -0.38
N ASP A 169 0.57 -2.59 -0.63
CA ASP A 169 1.51 -3.60 -1.07
C ASP A 169 1.77 -3.53 -2.60
N ASN A 170 2.44 -4.55 -3.13
CA ASN A 170 2.73 -4.62 -4.56
C ASN A 170 1.46 -4.75 -5.43
N ASP A 171 0.40 -5.32 -4.87
CA ASP A 171 -0.88 -5.60 -5.54
C ASP A 171 -1.87 -4.43 -5.40
N ASN A 172 -1.41 -3.29 -4.86
CA ASN A 172 -2.19 -2.07 -4.59
C ASN A 172 -3.31 -2.28 -3.55
N LEU A 173 -3.11 -3.22 -2.63
CA LEU A 173 -4.01 -3.44 -1.50
C LEU A 173 -3.48 -2.73 -0.25
N PRO A 174 -4.34 -2.13 0.59
CA PRO A 174 -3.91 -1.47 1.82
C PRO A 174 -3.28 -2.48 2.76
N ILE A 175 -2.16 -2.10 3.37
CA ILE A 175 -1.48 -2.94 4.34
C ILE A 175 -2.13 -2.69 5.71
N PRO A 176 -2.80 -3.68 6.31
CA PRO A 176 -3.44 -3.49 7.62
C PRO A 176 -2.38 -3.40 8.72
N GLU A 177 -2.64 -2.56 9.72
CA GLU A 177 -1.83 -2.48 10.94
C GLU A 177 -2.07 -3.74 11.78
N THR A 178 -1.13 -4.68 11.73
CA THR A 178 -1.17 -5.95 12.47
C THR A 178 0.18 -6.23 13.12
N SER A 179 0.27 -7.20 14.02
CA SER A 179 1.56 -7.63 14.58
C SER A 179 2.55 -8.08 13.51
N ALA A 180 2.07 -8.56 12.35
CA ALA A 180 2.91 -9.00 11.23
C ALA A 180 3.45 -7.85 10.37
N SER A 181 2.84 -6.67 10.42
CA SER A 181 3.29 -5.48 9.69
C SER A 181 4.15 -4.53 10.55
N ARG A 182 4.48 -4.96 11.78
CA ARG A 182 5.34 -4.24 12.73
C ARG A 182 6.75 -4.80 12.77
N GLY A 183 7.71 -3.93 13.10
CA GLY A 183 9.10 -4.31 13.38
C GLY A 183 9.94 -4.65 12.15
N CYS A 184 11.24 -4.88 12.38
CA CYS A 184 12.22 -5.01 11.31
C CYS A 184 11.93 -6.12 10.30
N LYS A 185 11.31 -7.22 10.72
CA LYS A 185 11.04 -8.38 9.84
C LYS A 185 10.21 -8.01 8.62
N PHE A 186 9.18 -7.20 8.81
CA PHE A 186 8.32 -6.75 7.71
C PHE A 186 9.04 -5.70 6.86
N TRP A 187 9.58 -4.66 7.51
CA TRP A 187 10.09 -3.48 6.81
C TRP A 187 11.42 -3.70 6.10
N LYS A 188 12.28 -4.59 6.61
CA LYS A 188 13.52 -5.00 5.92
C LYS A 188 13.30 -6.01 4.79
N SER A 189 12.08 -6.48 4.58
CA SER A 189 11.79 -7.39 3.47
C SER A 189 11.97 -6.70 2.11
N ASN A 190 12.19 -7.49 1.07
CA ASN A 190 12.28 -7.01 -0.31
C ASN A 190 10.90 -6.64 -0.91
N LYS A 191 9.83 -6.68 -0.11
CA LYS A 191 8.49 -6.29 -0.57
C LYS A 191 8.48 -4.80 -0.88
N ARG A 192 7.89 -4.46 -2.03
CA ARG A 192 7.62 -3.08 -2.44
C ARG A 192 6.44 -2.58 -1.63
N ILE A 193 6.60 -1.38 -1.07
CA ILE A 193 5.56 -0.67 -0.34
C ILE A 193 5.31 0.62 -1.11
N LYS A 194 4.03 0.88 -1.40
CA LYS A 194 3.56 2.06 -2.11
C LYS A 194 2.81 2.96 -1.13
N ALA A 195 2.85 4.26 -1.35
CA ALA A 195 2.09 5.25 -0.60
C ALA A 195 1.26 6.08 -1.57
N ILE A 196 0.04 6.43 -1.16
CA ILE A 196 -0.92 7.26 -1.92
C ILE A 196 -1.79 8.02 -0.91
N THR A 197 -2.41 9.14 -1.30
CA THR A 197 -3.42 9.81 -0.47
C THR A 197 -4.72 8.98 -0.39
N ASP A 198 -5.49 9.18 0.68
CA ASP A 198 -6.84 8.58 0.82
C ASP A 198 -7.74 8.96 -0.36
N GLU A 199 -7.73 10.24 -0.76
CA GLU A 199 -8.46 10.80 -1.90
C GLU A 199 -8.14 10.06 -3.22
N ASP A 200 -6.86 9.97 -3.56
CA ASP A 200 -6.42 9.30 -4.79
C ASP A 200 -6.72 7.80 -4.74
N TYR A 201 -6.70 7.20 -3.54
CA TYR A 201 -7.02 5.79 -3.36
C TYR A 201 -8.50 5.50 -3.61
N ARG A 202 -9.41 6.36 -3.15
CA ARG A 202 -10.86 6.26 -3.46
C ARG A 202 -11.12 6.37 -4.95
N CYS A 203 -10.50 7.36 -5.59
CA CYS A 203 -10.56 7.53 -7.05
C CYS A 203 -10.05 6.27 -7.78
N TYR A 204 -8.97 5.67 -7.29
CA TYR A 204 -8.43 4.42 -7.84
C TYR A 204 -9.36 3.22 -7.63
N GLN A 205 -10.06 3.15 -6.50
CA GLN A 205 -11.06 2.09 -6.27
C GLN A 205 -12.33 2.28 -7.10
N GLY A 206 -12.54 3.46 -7.68
CA GLY A 206 -13.79 3.80 -8.35
C GLY A 206 -14.95 3.91 -7.36
N ILE A 207 -14.65 4.29 -6.12
CA ILE A 207 -15.66 4.76 -5.18
C ILE A 207 -15.90 6.21 -5.59
N GLU A 208 -16.97 6.42 -6.35
CA GLU A 208 -17.51 7.76 -6.55
C GLU A 208 -18.10 8.16 -5.19
N ASP A 209 -17.67 9.31 -4.66
CA ASP A 209 -18.33 9.87 -3.49
C ASP A 209 -19.74 10.27 -3.99
N ASP A 210 -20.75 9.44 -3.70
CA ASP A 210 -22.18 9.74 -3.89
C ASP A 210 -22.58 10.87 -2.93
N ASP A 211 -22.03 12.07 -3.15
CA ASP A 211 -22.32 13.30 -2.40
C ASP A 211 -23.47 14.07 -3.08
N ASP A 212 -24.60 13.41 -3.38
CA ASP A 212 -25.81 14.03 -3.97
C ASP A 212 -27.13 13.43 -3.43
N ASP A 213 -27.24 13.22 -2.11
CA ASP A 213 -28.51 12.80 -1.45
C ASP A 213 -29.24 13.95 -0.71
N ASP A 214 -28.87 15.22 -0.94
CA ASP A 214 -29.56 16.38 -0.32
C ASP A 214 -30.69 17.02 -1.17
N ASP A 215 -30.98 16.50 -2.38
CA ASP A 215 -32.12 16.93 -3.21
C ASP A 215 -33.23 15.85 -3.29
N PHE A 216 -33.73 15.41 -2.14
CA PHE A 216 -35.06 14.81 -2.08
C PHE A 216 -36.10 15.93 -2.21
N GLU A 217 -36.43 16.31 -3.45
CA GLU A 217 -37.57 17.19 -3.72
C GLU A 217 -38.82 16.67 -2.98
N PRO A 218 -39.50 17.50 -2.17
CA PRO A 218 -40.74 17.10 -1.53
C PRO A 218 -41.76 16.78 -2.62
N LEU A 219 -42.09 15.50 -2.78
CA LEU A 219 -43.15 15.08 -3.68
C LEU A 219 -44.41 15.93 -3.40
N PRO A 220 -45.05 16.52 -4.42
CA PRO A 220 -46.22 17.35 -4.21
C PRO A 220 -47.28 16.53 -3.49
N SER A 221 -47.73 17.06 -2.36
CA SER A 221 -48.79 16.53 -1.52
C SER A 221 -49.92 15.96 -2.37
N PHE A 222 -50.06 14.63 -2.40
CA PHE A 222 -51.21 13.97 -2.99
C PHE A 222 -52.45 14.39 -2.20
N ARG A 223 -53.21 15.33 -2.77
CA ARG A 223 -54.57 15.62 -2.34
C ARG A 223 -55.39 14.33 -2.48
N ARG A 224 -55.78 13.76 -1.35
CA ARG A 224 -56.85 12.76 -1.26
C ARG A 224 -58.10 13.32 -1.91
N SER A 225 -58.44 12.81 -3.08
CA SER A 225 -59.81 12.90 -3.61
C SER A 225 -60.42 11.50 -3.56
N LYS A 226 -61.46 11.38 -2.74
CA LYS A 226 -62.50 10.36 -2.88
C LYS A 226 -63.09 10.53 -4.28
N ILE A 227 -63.38 9.42 -4.98
CA ILE A 227 -64.69 9.07 -5.55
C ILE A 227 -64.56 7.79 -6.39
N SER A 228 -65.69 7.08 -6.41
CA SER A 228 -66.04 5.73 -6.82
C SER A 228 -65.74 5.28 -8.26
N SER A 229 -65.49 3.98 -8.40
CA SER A 229 -65.71 3.13 -9.59
C SER A 229 -67.19 3.18 -10.08
N PRO A 230 -67.61 2.65 -11.27
CA PRO A 230 -67.07 1.46 -11.96
C PRO A 230 -67.09 1.41 -13.52
N THR A 231 -66.62 0.26 -14.04
CA THR A 231 -66.94 -0.44 -15.33
C THR A 231 -66.30 -0.04 -16.68
N SER A 232 -65.32 -0.87 -17.09
CA SER A 232 -65.13 -1.55 -18.41
C SER A 232 -64.78 -0.71 -19.68
N PRO A 233 -64.45 -1.34 -20.84
CA PRO A 233 -63.22 -2.09 -21.14
C PRO A 233 -62.57 -1.73 -22.53
N ILE A 234 -61.33 -2.19 -22.77
CA ILE A 234 -60.65 -2.43 -24.09
C ILE A 234 -60.45 -1.22 -25.04
N THR A 235 -59.20 -0.90 -25.40
CA THR A 235 -58.69 -0.99 -26.80
C THR A 235 -57.18 -0.69 -26.89
N LEU A 236 -56.47 -1.60 -27.56
CA LEU A 236 -55.17 -1.38 -28.18
C LEU A 236 -55.37 -0.56 -29.47
N THR A 237 -54.63 0.53 -29.64
CA THR A 237 -54.22 1.01 -30.97
C THR A 237 -52.85 1.68 -30.89
N SER A 238 -51.97 1.17 -31.75
CA SER A 238 -50.75 1.79 -32.28
C SER A 238 -51.01 3.18 -32.86
N SER A 239 -50.01 4.06 -32.80
CA SER A 239 -49.37 4.67 -33.99
C SER A 239 -48.53 5.91 -33.66
N ASP A 240 -47.34 5.93 -34.26
CA ASP A 240 -46.61 7.07 -34.84
C ASP A 240 -46.05 8.14 -33.87
N GLU A 241 -44.73 8.18 -33.64
CA GLU A 241 -43.63 8.72 -34.48
C GLU A 241 -43.37 10.22 -34.23
N GLU A 242 -42.12 10.59 -34.49
CA GLU A 242 -41.47 11.91 -34.34
C GLU A 242 -41.04 12.28 -32.91
N ASP A 243 -39.87 12.85 -32.63
CA ASP A 243 -38.61 13.22 -33.28
C ASP A 243 -37.81 13.93 -32.14
N TYR A 244 -36.54 14.29 -32.33
CA TYR A 244 -35.60 14.92 -31.37
C TYR A 244 -34.95 13.91 -30.39
N THR A 245 -33.67 13.50 -30.53
CA THR A 245 -32.48 14.33 -30.77
C THR A 245 -31.25 13.49 -31.14
N LYS A 246 -30.34 14.17 -31.83
CA LYS A 246 -29.03 13.78 -32.38
C LYS A 246 -27.97 13.35 -31.33
N PRO A 247 -26.81 12.82 -31.80
CA PRO A 247 -25.98 11.85 -31.09
C PRO A 247 -24.77 12.46 -30.36
N CYS A 248 -24.23 11.69 -29.41
CA CYS A 248 -22.80 11.78 -29.08
C CYS A 248 -22.17 10.38 -29.08
N SER A 249 -21.42 10.10 -30.13
CA SER A 249 -20.49 8.97 -30.22
C SER A 249 -19.27 9.22 -29.34
N SER A 250 -19.08 8.42 -28.30
CA SER A 250 -17.75 8.13 -27.74
C SER A 250 -17.48 6.63 -27.86
N LYS A 251 -16.87 6.27 -29.00
CA LYS A 251 -16.38 4.93 -29.33
C LYS A 251 -15.36 4.47 -28.29
N GLY A 252 -15.51 3.21 -27.89
CA GLY A 252 -14.91 2.67 -26.69
C GLY A 252 -13.42 2.35 -26.77
N LYS A 253 -12.82 2.34 -25.57
CA LYS A 253 -11.53 1.69 -25.30
C LYS A 253 -11.50 0.92 -23.96
N GLY A 254 -12.66 0.52 -23.42
CA GLY A 254 -12.76 -0.26 -22.17
C GLY A 254 -12.53 -1.78 -22.32
N LYS A 255 -12.45 -2.31 -23.54
CA LYS A 255 -12.49 -3.78 -23.77
C LYS A 255 -11.15 -4.52 -23.60
N LYS A 256 -10.01 -3.84 -23.52
CA LYS A 256 -8.68 -4.50 -23.45
C LYS A 256 -8.13 -4.75 -22.03
N ILE A 257 -8.62 -4.06 -21.00
CA ILE A 257 -8.10 -4.19 -19.62
C ILE A 257 -8.83 -5.29 -18.83
N ARG A 258 -10.14 -5.48 -19.04
CA ARG A 258 -10.91 -6.57 -18.41
C ARG A 258 -10.32 -7.95 -18.75
N LYS A 259 -9.99 -8.18 -20.03
CA LYS A 259 -9.45 -9.45 -20.55
C LYS A 259 -8.10 -9.90 -19.93
N LYS A 260 -7.35 -8.99 -19.27
CA LYS A 260 -6.06 -9.32 -18.65
C LYS A 260 -6.15 -9.55 -17.13
N ARG A 261 -7.19 -9.01 -16.45
CA ARG A 261 -7.50 -9.34 -15.05
C ARG A 261 -8.18 -10.70 -14.94
N ASP A 262 -9.02 -11.04 -15.90
CA ASP A 262 -9.73 -12.33 -15.93
C ASP A 262 -8.74 -13.50 -16.06
N SER A 263 -7.73 -13.39 -16.93
CA SER A 263 -6.71 -14.44 -17.13
C SER A 263 -5.87 -14.77 -15.89
N ALA A 264 -5.50 -13.77 -15.07
CA ALA A 264 -4.67 -14.01 -13.89
C ALA A 264 -5.50 -14.52 -12.70
N LEU A 265 -6.78 -14.16 -12.63
CA LEU A 265 -7.71 -14.67 -11.64
C LEU A 265 -8.17 -16.09 -12.01
N GLU A 266 -8.47 -16.36 -13.28
CA GLU A 266 -8.76 -17.70 -13.80
C GLU A 266 -7.58 -18.67 -13.57
N GLU A 267 -6.32 -18.22 -13.73
CA GLU A 267 -5.14 -19.04 -13.42
C GLU A 267 -5.01 -19.35 -11.91
N ARG A 268 -5.41 -18.41 -11.05
CA ARG A 268 -5.40 -18.62 -9.59
C ARG A 268 -6.56 -19.50 -9.13
N VAL A 269 -7.73 -19.37 -9.75
CA VAL A 269 -8.89 -20.23 -9.51
C VAL A 269 -8.60 -21.65 -10.00
N THR A 270 -8.06 -21.84 -11.21
CA THR A 270 -7.64 -23.18 -11.67
C THR A 270 -6.50 -23.76 -10.84
N LYS A 271 -5.57 -22.95 -10.31
CA LYS A 271 -4.56 -23.43 -9.34
C LYS A 271 -5.18 -23.83 -8.01
N LEU A 272 -6.21 -23.14 -7.54
CA LEU A 272 -6.93 -23.46 -6.31
C LEU A 272 -7.82 -24.69 -6.49
N GLU A 273 -8.55 -24.79 -7.59
CA GLU A 273 -9.34 -25.97 -7.97
C GLU A 273 -8.45 -27.19 -8.12
N LYS A 274 -7.31 -27.06 -8.83
CA LYS A 274 -6.33 -28.14 -8.98
C LYS A 274 -5.62 -28.50 -7.67
N ALA A 275 -5.45 -27.55 -6.75
CA ALA A 275 -4.95 -27.82 -5.39
C ALA A 275 -6.01 -28.50 -4.51
N LEU A 276 -7.29 -28.22 -4.74
CA LEU A 276 -8.43 -28.89 -4.11
C LEU A 276 -8.57 -30.33 -4.63
N GLU A 277 -8.41 -30.53 -5.95
CA GLU A 277 -8.45 -31.85 -6.60
C GLU A 277 -7.25 -32.72 -6.23
N ALA A 278 -6.09 -32.11 -5.97
CA ALA A 278 -4.85 -32.83 -5.67
C ALA A 278 -4.71 -33.29 -4.20
N ASN A 279 -5.57 -32.84 -3.27
CA ASN A 279 -5.58 -33.31 -1.88
C ASN A 279 -6.94 -33.08 -1.20
N PRO A 280 -7.92 -33.98 -1.38
CA PRO A 280 -9.25 -33.81 -0.81
C PRO A 280 -9.32 -34.05 0.71
N THR A 281 -8.24 -34.46 1.37
CA THR A 281 -8.28 -34.87 2.78
C THR A 281 -7.28 -34.11 3.65
N SER A 282 -7.83 -33.23 4.50
CA SER A 282 -7.22 -32.76 5.75
C SER A 282 -6.04 -31.78 5.65
N CYS A 283 -6.22 -30.64 4.98
CA CYS A 283 -5.43 -29.45 5.35
C CYS A 283 -6.07 -28.80 6.59
N GLU A 284 -5.30 -28.61 7.67
CA GLU A 284 -5.75 -27.88 8.88
C GLU A 284 -6.37 -26.51 8.55
N THR A 285 -5.84 -25.86 7.51
CA THR A 285 -6.35 -24.60 6.98
C THR A 285 -7.80 -24.70 6.51
N CYS A 286 -8.22 -25.81 5.88
CA CYS A 286 -9.60 -25.98 5.44
C CYS A 286 -10.56 -26.13 6.63
N LYS A 287 -10.14 -26.81 7.70
CA LYS A 287 -10.94 -26.93 8.93
C LYS A 287 -11.11 -25.58 9.62
N LEU A 288 -10.05 -24.77 9.67
CA LEU A 288 -10.12 -23.43 10.23
C LEU A 288 -11.06 -22.53 9.44
N VAL A 289 -11.00 -22.62 8.10
CA VAL A 289 -11.91 -21.88 7.21
C VAL A 289 -13.36 -22.32 7.43
N GLU A 290 -13.64 -23.63 7.49
CA GLU A 290 -14.97 -24.15 7.79
C GLU A 290 -15.52 -23.62 9.12
N GLU A 291 -14.72 -23.60 10.18
CA GLU A 291 -15.10 -23.04 11.48
C GLU A 291 -15.43 -21.54 11.42
N MET A 292 -14.72 -20.76 10.60
CA MET A 292 -14.99 -19.32 10.44
C MET A 292 -16.32 -19.03 9.74
N PHE A 293 -16.87 -19.99 9.00
CA PHE A 293 -18.14 -19.86 8.28
C PHE A 293 -19.31 -20.55 8.99
N LYS A 294 -19.12 -21.01 10.23
CA LYS A 294 -20.22 -21.57 11.03
C LYS A 294 -21.02 -20.46 11.68
N CYS A 295 -22.34 -20.58 11.58
CA CYS A 295 -23.25 -19.72 12.32
C CYS A 295 -23.11 -20.04 13.81
N PHE A 296 -22.80 -19.05 14.64
CA PHE A 296 -22.69 -19.28 16.08
C PHE A 296 -24.03 -19.63 16.75
N VAL A 297 -25.18 -19.42 16.07
CA VAL A 297 -26.52 -19.79 16.58
C VAL A 297 -26.83 -21.25 16.26
N CYS A 298 -26.91 -21.63 14.98
CA CYS A 298 -27.27 -23.01 14.60
C CYS A 298 -26.08 -23.97 14.54
N LYS A 299 -24.84 -23.46 14.62
CA LYS A 299 -23.57 -24.20 14.53
C LYS A 299 -23.33 -24.92 13.18
N SER A 300 -24.18 -24.67 12.19
CA SER A 300 -24.04 -25.15 10.82
C SER A 300 -23.29 -24.15 9.94
N ILE A 301 -22.76 -24.61 8.81
CA ILE A 301 -22.18 -23.73 7.79
C ILE A 301 -23.28 -22.78 7.28
N ILE A 302 -22.95 -21.51 7.24
CA ILE A 302 -23.85 -20.44 6.81
C ILE A 302 -24.18 -20.63 5.32
N GLN A 303 -25.42 -20.35 4.92
CA GLN A 303 -25.85 -20.42 3.51
C GLN A 303 -25.91 -19.01 2.87
N GLN A 304 -26.37 -18.91 1.62
CA GLN A 304 -26.40 -17.65 0.85
C GLN A 304 -27.08 -16.48 1.58
N ASP A 305 -28.13 -16.75 2.37
CA ASP A 305 -28.83 -15.73 3.13
C ASP A 305 -28.20 -15.52 4.51
N CYS A 306 -27.22 -14.64 4.57
CA CYS A 306 -26.51 -14.30 5.80
C CYS A 306 -26.24 -12.81 5.98
N PHE A 307 -25.99 -12.43 7.23
CA PHE A 307 -25.63 -11.08 7.61
C PHE A 307 -24.25 -11.07 8.26
N LEU A 308 -23.50 -10.01 8.00
CA LEU A 308 -22.29 -9.67 8.74
C LEU A 308 -22.66 -8.65 9.82
N LEU A 309 -22.58 -9.05 11.09
CA LEU A 309 -22.90 -8.15 12.20
C LEU A 309 -21.82 -7.05 12.31
N VAL A 310 -22.22 -5.78 12.24
CA VAL A 310 -21.28 -4.64 12.32
C VAL A 310 -20.52 -4.61 13.65
N CYS A 311 -21.20 -4.94 14.75
CA CYS A 311 -20.65 -4.85 16.10
C CYS A 311 -19.47 -5.80 16.36
N CYS A 312 -19.58 -7.07 15.94
CA CYS A 312 -18.59 -8.10 16.23
C CYS A 312 -17.93 -8.68 14.97
N LYS A 313 -18.33 -8.23 13.78
CA LYS A 313 -17.84 -8.69 12.46
C LYS A 313 -17.97 -10.20 12.27
N GLN A 314 -19.04 -10.78 12.83
CA GLN A 314 -19.33 -12.21 12.71
C GLN A 314 -20.47 -12.45 11.74
N LEU A 315 -20.36 -13.55 10.98
CA LEU A 315 -21.40 -13.99 10.06
C LEU A 315 -22.49 -14.76 10.80
N VAL A 316 -23.74 -14.54 10.42
CA VAL A 316 -24.90 -15.22 11.00
C VAL A 316 -25.94 -15.49 9.91
N CYS A 317 -26.63 -16.63 9.99
CA CYS A 317 -27.76 -16.92 9.10
C CYS A 317 -28.86 -15.87 9.29
N LYS A 318 -29.46 -15.44 8.18
CA LYS A 318 -30.59 -14.49 8.17
C LYS A 318 -31.73 -14.96 9.06
N THR A 319 -32.10 -16.23 8.98
CA THR A 319 -33.17 -16.83 9.79
C THR A 319 -32.84 -16.78 11.27
N CYS A 320 -31.61 -17.19 11.65
CA CYS A 320 -31.16 -17.22 13.04
C CYS A 320 -31.15 -15.83 13.68
N ILE A 321 -30.61 -14.83 12.98
CA ILE A 321 -30.54 -13.48 13.56
C ILE A 321 -31.91 -12.81 13.62
N THR A 322 -32.77 -13.05 12.63
CA THR A 322 -34.15 -12.51 12.62
C THR A 322 -34.97 -13.07 13.79
N GLN A 323 -34.87 -14.38 14.05
CA GLN A 323 -35.52 -15.01 15.21
C GLN A 323 -34.98 -14.48 16.54
N TRP A 324 -33.66 -14.27 16.62
CA TRP A 324 -33.03 -13.74 17.83
C TRP A 324 -33.46 -12.30 18.13
N ILE A 325 -33.44 -11.43 17.11
CA ILE A 325 -33.78 -10.01 17.26
C ILE A 325 -35.25 -9.84 17.62
N ALA A 326 -36.14 -10.71 17.13
CA ALA A 326 -37.54 -10.75 17.55
C ALA A 326 -37.73 -10.96 19.06
N THR A 327 -36.73 -11.51 19.75
CA THR A 327 -36.77 -11.77 21.20
C THR A 327 -35.95 -10.76 22.01
N SER A 328 -34.72 -10.44 21.57
CA SER A 328 -33.73 -9.79 22.45
C SER A 328 -33.18 -8.46 21.94
N GLN A 329 -33.49 -8.02 20.71
CA GLN A 329 -32.99 -6.80 20.05
C GLN A 329 -31.45 -6.52 20.14
N SER A 330 -30.67 -7.49 20.61
CA SER A 330 -29.26 -7.34 20.91
C SER A 330 -28.45 -8.44 20.23
N CYS A 331 -27.15 -8.19 20.04
CA CYS A 331 -26.25 -9.16 19.46
C CYS A 331 -26.11 -10.38 20.39
N PRO A 332 -26.32 -11.60 19.90
CA PRO A 332 -26.14 -12.83 20.69
C PRO A 332 -24.71 -13.04 21.20
N LEU A 333 -23.70 -12.44 20.55
CA LEU A 333 -22.29 -12.58 20.93
C LEU A 333 -21.82 -11.48 21.88
N CYS A 334 -22.01 -10.21 21.50
CA CYS A 334 -21.48 -9.07 22.25
C CYS A 334 -22.55 -8.25 23.00
N ARG A 335 -23.83 -8.59 22.85
CA ARG A 335 -24.99 -7.91 23.47
C ARG A 335 -25.21 -6.45 23.07
N GLU A 336 -24.48 -5.95 22.08
CA GLU A 336 -24.69 -4.62 21.50
C GLU A 336 -26.00 -4.55 20.71
N SER A 337 -26.64 -3.38 20.60
CA SER A 337 -27.84 -3.22 19.77
C SER A 337 -27.53 -3.54 18.30
N VAL A 338 -28.39 -4.34 17.65
CA VAL A 338 -28.21 -4.73 16.24
C VAL A 338 -29.23 -4.00 15.39
N ASP A 339 -28.75 -3.20 14.45
CA ASP A 339 -29.55 -2.68 13.34
C ASP A 339 -29.36 -3.59 12.12
N ILE A 340 -30.46 -4.10 11.56
CA ILE A 340 -30.45 -5.00 10.40
C ILE A 340 -30.50 -4.19 9.10
N GLU A 341 -31.06 -2.97 9.11
CA GLU A 341 -31.37 -2.20 7.91
C GLU A 341 -30.12 -1.54 7.29
N GLY A 342 -29.09 -1.27 8.09
CA GLY A 342 -27.83 -0.65 7.65
C GLY A 342 -26.70 -1.62 7.26
N ASN A 343 -26.95 -2.94 7.15
CA ASN A 343 -25.87 -3.88 6.91
C ASN A 343 -25.37 -3.84 5.46
N ALA A 344 -24.07 -3.57 5.30
CA ALA A 344 -23.40 -3.63 4.02
C ALA A 344 -23.53 -5.02 3.37
N PRO A 345 -23.72 -5.09 2.04
CA PRO A 345 -23.81 -6.37 1.35
C PRO A 345 -22.50 -7.15 1.47
N ILE A 346 -22.62 -8.46 1.70
CA ILE A 346 -21.45 -9.34 1.79
C ILE A 346 -20.76 -9.39 0.42
N PRO A 347 -19.42 -9.23 0.35
CA PRO A 347 -18.70 -9.30 -0.91
C PRO A 347 -18.96 -10.63 -1.65
N ARG A 348 -19.17 -10.57 -2.97
CA ARG A 348 -19.48 -11.76 -3.80
C ARG A 348 -18.49 -12.91 -3.63
N SER A 349 -17.20 -12.59 -3.46
CA SER A 349 -16.16 -13.60 -3.23
C SER A 349 -16.37 -14.42 -1.96
N VAL A 350 -16.95 -13.81 -0.91
CA VAL A 350 -17.27 -14.49 0.34
C VAL A 350 -18.49 -15.41 0.15
N LEU A 351 -19.50 -14.95 -0.60
CA LEU A 351 -20.66 -15.77 -0.95
C LEU A 351 -20.28 -16.99 -1.81
N GLU A 352 -19.36 -16.83 -2.76
CA GLU A 352 -18.82 -17.94 -3.56
C GLU A 352 -18.08 -18.96 -2.70
N LEU A 353 -17.27 -18.51 -1.74
CA LEU A 353 -16.60 -19.38 -0.76
C LEU A 353 -17.60 -20.16 0.09
N ILE A 354 -18.62 -19.49 0.61
CA ILE A 354 -19.71 -20.11 1.38
C ILE A 354 -20.41 -21.21 0.57
N LEU A 355 -20.69 -20.94 -0.72
CA LEU A 355 -21.30 -21.92 -1.62
C LEU A 355 -20.43 -23.15 -1.86
N LEU A 356 -19.12 -22.95 -2.02
CA LEU A 356 -18.16 -24.05 -2.20
C LEU A 356 -18.10 -24.93 -0.94
N LEU A 357 -18.08 -24.31 0.25
CA LEU A 357 -18.08 -25.03 1.52
C LEU A 357 -19.39 -25.81 1.74
N SER A 358 -20.53 -25.21 1.41
CA SER A 358 -21.84 -25.87 1.54
C SER A 358 -21.97 -27.10 0.63
N LYS A 359 -21.47 -27.03 -0.62
CA LYS A 359 -21.48 -28.16 -1.55
C LYS A 359 -20.62 -29.33 -1.06
N LYS A 360 -19.50 -29.01 -0.40
CA LYS A 360 -18.60 -30.02 0.18
C LYS A 360 -19.28 -30.79 1.32
N GLU A 361 -20.00 -30.09 2.20
CA GLU A 361 -20.74 -30.72 3.30
C GLU A 361 -21.80 -31.69 2.76
N SER A 362 -22.57 -31.29 1.73
CA SER A 362 -23.56 -32.17 1.09
C SER A 362 -23.00 -33.37 0.32
N SER A 363 -21.69 -33.39 0.04
CA SER A 363 -21.03 -34.51 -0.64
C SER A 363 -20.36 -35.48 0.35
N ALA A 364 -20.33 -35.14 1.64
CA ALA A 364 -19.68 -35.90 2.71
C ALA A 364 -20.67 -36.65 3.61
N GLU A 365 -21.96 -36.30 3.57
CA GLU A 365 -23.08 -37.15 4.00
C GLU A 365 -23.46 -38.15 2.91
#